data_AF-A0A7X8FYP2-F1
#
_entry.id   AF-A0A7X8FYP2-F1
#
_cell.length_a   1.000
_cell.length_b   1.000
_cell.length_c   1.000
_cell.angle_alpha   90.00
_cell.angle_beta   90.00
_cell.angle_gamma   90.00
#
_symmetry.space_group_name_H-M   'P 1'
#
loop_
_entity.id
_entity.type
_entity.pdbx_description
1 polymer ?
#
loop_
_entity_poly.entity_id
_entity_poly.type
_entity_poly.pdbx_seq_one_letter_code
_entity_poly.pdbx_strand_id
1 'polypeptide(L)'
;MRFNVELLLENEIIPKDKNRVFLSFLKHNYSSYDNEYFESQYENTKNKTKSFTFSLYMENCKFLKDEIIIPNKNIILNFSTADMEDGIMFYNSILSNIG
;
A
#
# COMPACT_ATOMS: atom_id res chain seq x y z
N MET A 1 -14.56 -5.58 0.60
CA MET A 1 -13.54 -6.66 0.65
C MET A 1 -12.41 -6.27 1.59
N ARG A 2 -11.73 -7.26 2.20
CA ARG A 2 -10.55 -7.04 3.06
C ARG A 2 -9.44 -7.98 2.66
N PHE A 3 -8.22 -7.47 2.60
CA PHE A 3 -7.03 -8.22 2.23
C PHE A 3 -5.92 -7.97 3.23
N ASN A 4 -5.13 -9.00 3.49
CA ASN A 4 -3.88 -8.91 4.21
C ASN A 4 -2.77 -9.30 3.24
N VAL A 5 -1.81 -8.40 3.03
CA VAL A 5 -0.66 -8.63 2.17
C VAL A 5 0.58 -8.65 3.05
N GLU A 6 1.31 -9.76 3.03
CA GLU A 6 2.58 -9.89 3.73
C GLU A 6 3.69 -9.36 2.83
N LEU A 7 4.49 -8.43 3.35
CA LEU A 7 5.54 -7.73 2.63
C LEU A 7 6.87 -7.96 3.33
N LEU A 8 7.77 -8.65 2.63
CA LEU A 8 9.16 -8.82 3.06
C LEU A 8 9.99 -7.66 2.51
N LEU A 9 10.60 -6.88 3.40
CA LEU A 9 11.46 -5.75 3.06
C LEU A 9 12.88 -6.21 2.75
N GLU A 10 13.59 -5.47 1.91
CA GLU A 10 15.03 -5.69 1.68
C GLU A 10 15.86 -5.30 2.92
N ASN A 11 15.47 -4.21 3.59
CA ASN A 11 16.14 -3.64 4.74
C ASN A 11 15.18 -3.50 5.93
N GLU A 12 15.73 -3.53 7.15
CA GLU A 12 14.95 -3.38 8.38
C GLU A 12 14.53 -1.93 8.67
N ILE A 13 14.89 -0.97 7.83
CA ILE A 13 14.69 0.45 8.10
C ILE A 13 13.78 1.03 7.03
N ILE A 14 12.72 1.72 7.48
CA ILE A 14 11.86 2.53 6.61
C ILE A 14 11.82 3.98 7.09
N PRO A 15 11.58 4.95 6.19
CA PRO A 15 11.32 6.33 6.59
C PRO A 15 10.14 6.43 7.55
N LYS A 16 10.20 7.37 8.50
CA LYS A 16 9.10 7.62 9.45
C LYS A 16 7.79 8.02 8.78
N ASP A 17 7.85 8.66 7.62
CA ASP A 17 6.69 8.93 6.76
C ASP A 17 6.28 7.67 5.97
N LYS A 18 6.01 6.58 6.69
CA LYS A 18 5.62 5.28 6.13
C LYS A 18 4.38 5.41 5.24
N ASN A 19 3.40 6.25 5.60
CA ASN A 19 2.15 6.35 4.85
C ASN A 19 2.41 6.84 3.42
N ARG A 20 3.33 7.78 3.23
CA ARG A 20 3.76 8.23 1.90
C ARG A 20 4.45 7.12 1.11
N VAL A 21 5.32 6.34 1.76
CA VAL A 21 6.01 5.20 1.12
C VAL A 21 4.99 4.18 0.62
N PHE A 22 4.07 3.74 1.48
CA PHE A 22 3.05 2.76 1.11
C PHE A 22 2.02 3.31 0.11
N LEU A 23 1.70 4.60 0.18
CA LEU A 23 0.89 5.23 -0.87
C LEU A 23 1.61 5.22 -2.22
N SER A 24 2.92 5.48 -2.24
CA SER A 24 3.73 5.39 -3.46
C SER A 24 3.76 3.97 -4.00
N PHE A 25 3.88 2.96 -3.13
CA PHE A 25 3.81 1.55 -3.50
C PHE A 25 2.47 1.20 -4.14
N LEU A 26 1.34 1.58 -3.53
CA LEU A 26 0.02 1.34 -4.10
C LEU A 26 -0.15 2.02 -5.46
N LYS A 27 0.27 3.29 -5.57
CA LYS A 27 0.22 4.04 -6.83
C LYS A 27 1.01 3.33 -7.94
N HIS A 28 2.21 2.84 -7.63
CA HIS A 28 3.03 2.10 -8.58
C HIS A 28 2.37 0.80 -9.04
N ASN A 29 1.77 0.02 -8.13
CA ASN A 29 1.04 -1.19 -8.47
C ASN A 29 -0.14 -0.88 -9.39
N TYR A 30 -0.91 0.17 -9.10
CA TYR A 30 -2.04 0.58 -9.93
C TYR A 30 -1.58 1.07 -11.31
N SER A 31 -0.61 1.98 -11.38
CA SER A 31 -0.16 2.54 -12.66
C SER A 31 0.50 1.51 -13.57
N SER A 32 1.17 0.50 -13.00
CA SER A 32 1.80 -0.59 -13.77
C SER A 32 0.79 -1.62 -14.27
N TYR A 33 -0.30 -1.83 -13.54
CA TYR A 33 -1.34 -2.79 -13.90
C TYR A 33 -2.41 -2.20 -14.84
N ASP A 34 -2.97 -1.04 -14.47
CA ASP A 34 -4.03 -0.36 -15.21
C ASP A 34 -3.91 1.15 -15.00
N ASN A 35 -3.38 1.83 -16.02
CA ASN A 35 -3.15 3.26 -15.97
C ASN A 35 -4.46 4.07 -15.97
N GLU A 36 -5.54 3.59 -16.62
CA GLU A 36 -6.83 4.28 -16.61
C GLU A 36 -7.44 4.26 -15.20
N TYR A 37 -7.37 3.11 -14.53
CA TYR A 37 -7.77 3.00 -13.13
C TYR A 37 -6.93 3.92 -12.24
N PHE A 38 -5.60 3.92 -12.39
CA PHE A 38 -4.71 4.82 -11.64
C PHE A 38 -5.09 6.30 -11.82
N GLU A 39 -5.26 6.76 -13.07
CA GLU A 39 -5.65 8.14 -13.39
C GLU A 39 -7.02 8.48 -12.80
N SER A 40 -7.98 7.56 -12.90
CA SER A 40 -9.33 7.73 -12.31
C SER A 40 -9.30 7.92 -10.80
N GLN A 41 -8.28 7.36 -10.13
CA GLN A 41 -8.11 7.47 -8.70
C GLN A 41 -7.30 8.71 -8.33
N TYR A 42 -6.19 9.02 -9.01
CA TYR A 42 -5.23 10.00 -8.50
C TYR A 42 -5.09 11.29 -9.31
N GLU A 43 -5.48 11.31 -10.59
CA GLU A 43 -5.17 12.43 -11.49
C GLU A 43 -6.41 13.15 -12.00
N ASN A 44 -7.42 12.39 -12.44
CA ASN A 44 -8.63 12.92 -13.11
C ASN A 44 -9.50 13.78 -12.18
N THR A 45 -9.32 13.70 -10.86
CA THR A 45 -10.08 14.51 -9.91
C THR A 45 -9.21 14.86 -8.71
N LYS A 46 -8.89 16.16 -8.56
CA LYS A 46 -7.91 16.66 -7.59
C LYS A 46 -8.18 16.33 -6.12
N ASN A 47 -9.37 15.86 -5.74
CA ASN A 47 -9.72 15.51 -4.35
C ASN A 47 -10.71 14.34 -4.27
N LYS A 48 -10.57 13.31 -5.11
CA LYS A 48 -11.47 12.14 -5.06
C LYS A 48 -11.28 11.36 -3.76
N THR A 49 -12.30 11.36 -2.89
CA THR A 49 -12.37 10.45 -1.74
C THR A 49 -12.28 9.01 -2.24
N LYS A 50 -11.39 8.23 -1.64
CA LYS A 50 -11.18 6.82 -1.96
C LYS A 50 -12.22 5.98 -1.22
N SER A 51 -12.75 4.94 -1.87
CA SER A 51 -13.68 4.00 -1.22
C SER A 51 -12.95 3.00 -0.29
N PHE A 52 -11.62 3.07 -0.27
CA PHE A 52 -10.74 2.16 0.43
C PHE A 52 -9.86 2.86 1.47
N THR A 53 -9.35 2.07 2.40
CA THR A 53 -8.37 2.46 3.42
C THR A 53 -7.34 1.36 3.60
N PHE A 54 -6.19 1.70 4.17
CA PHE A 54 -5.18 0.72 4.53
C PHE A 54 -4.57 1.01 5.90
N SER A 55 -4.00 -0.03 6.51
CA SER A 55 -3.20 0.08 7.72
C SER A 55 -2.00 -0.85 7.63
N LEU A 56 -1.00 -0.59 8.45
CA LEU A 56 0.25 -1.35 8.48
C LEU A 56 0.40 -1.96 9.86
N TYR A 57 0.57 -3.26 9.90
CA TYR A 57 0.99 -3.96 11.09
C TYR A 57 2.49 -4.23 11.00
N MET A 58 3.23 -3.64 11.94
CA MET A 58 4.69 -3.64 12.00
C MET A 58 5.09 -4.20 13.37
N GLU A 59 5.26 -5.51 13.45
CA GLU A 59 5.47 -6.19 14.73
C GLU A 59 6.78 -5.73 15.40
N ASN A 60 6.72 -5.43 16.70
CA ASN A 60 7.88 -5.03 17.52
C ASN A 60 8.71 -3.85 16.94
N CYS A 61 8.12 -3.03 16.09
CA CYS A 61 8.83 -1.92 15.44
C CYS A 61 9.29 -0.86 16.45
N LYS A 62 10.42 -0.20 16.15
CA LYS A 62 10.98 0.88 16.96
C LYS A 62 10.96 2.18 16.17
N PHE A 63 10.19 3.15 16.65
CA PHE A 63 10.15 4.49 16.08
C PHE A 63 11.33 5.31 16.59
N LEU A 64 12.15 5.78 15.65
CA LEU A 64 13.24 6.72 15.91
C LEU A 64 12.81 8.14 15.50
N LYS A 65 13.77 9.07 15.49
CA LYS A 65 13.53 10.46 15.10
C LYS A 65 13.01 10.57 13.67
N ASP A 66 13.73 9.95 12.72
CA ASP A 66 13.50 10.09 11.28
C ASP A 66 13.15 8.76 10.58
N GLU A 67 13.28 7.65 11.30
CA GLU A 67 13.18 6.29 10.75
C GLU A 67 12.37 5.37 11.67
N ILE A 68 11.96 4.23 11.13
CA ILE A 68 11.31 3.13 11.86
C ILE A 68 12.10 1.86 11.58
N ILE A 69 12.53 1.19 12.64
CA ILE A 69 13.13 -0.15 12.56
C ILE A 69 12.00 -1.17 12.58
N ILE A 70 12.02 -2.09 11.62
CA ILE A 70 11.08 -3.18 11.38
C ILE A 70 11.83 -4.50 11.58
N PRO A 71 11.78 -5.08 12.78
CA PRO A 71 12.37 -6.40 13.03
C PRO A 71 11.82 -7.45 12.07
N ASN A 72 12.66 -8.43 11.72
CA ASN A 72 12.33 -9.51 10.78
C ASN A 72 11.96 -9.05 9.36
N LYS A 73 12.09 -7.75 9.05
CA LYS A 73 11.77 -7.17 7.75
C LYS A 73 10.34 -7.46 7.28
N ASN A 74 9.41 -7.74 8.19
CA ASN A 74 8.06 -8.13 7.83
C ASN A 74 7.05 -7.04 8.16
N ILE A 75 6.18 -6.72 7.20
CA ILE A 75 5.04 -5.82 7.37
C ILE A 75 3.79 -6.48 6.80
N ILE A 76 2.70 -6.45 7.56
CA ILE A 76 1.39 -6.83 7.03
C ILE A 76 0.65 -5.54 6.64
N LEU A 77 0.41 -5.39 5.34
CA LEU A 77 -0.47 -4.37 4.78
C LEU A 77 -1.91 -4.88 4.82
N ASN A 78 -2.73 -4.29 5.67
CA ASN A 78 -4.16 -4.57 5.71
C ASN A 78 -4.88 -3.54 4.83
N PHE A 79 -5.57 -4.00 3.79
CA PHE A 79 -6.39 -3.18 2.90
C PHE A 79 -7.86 -3.50 3.08
N SER A 80 -8.72 -2.48 3.08
CA SER A 80 -10.16 -2.64 3.18
C SER A 80 -10.87 -1.67 2.25
N THR A 81 -11.87 -2.17 1.53
CA THR A 81 -12.74 -1.37 0.66
C THR A 81 -14.20 -1.79 0.80
N ALA A 82 -15.12 -0.86 0.64
CA ALA A 82 -16.55 -1.17 0.49
C ALA A 82 -16.92 -1.45 -0.97
N ASP A 83 -16.12 -0.95 -1.92
CA ASP A 83 -16.35 -1.08 -3.35
C ASP A 83 -15.72 -2.37 -3.91
N MET A 84 -16.45 -3.07 -4.77
CA MET A 84 -16.01 -4.35 -5.34
C MET A 84 -14.95 -4.14 -6.43
N GLU A 85 -15.09 -3.11 -7.26
CA GLU A 85 -14.16 -2.81 -8.36
C GLU A 85 -12.79 -2.42 -7.80
N ASP A 86 -12.74 -1.49 -6.85
CA ASP A 86 -11.50 -1.09 -6.18
C ASP A 86 -10.83 -2.30 -5.48
N GLY A 87 -11.63 -3.27 -5.01
CA GLY A 87 -11.13 -4.50 -4.39
C GLY A 87 -10.49 -5.47 -5.38
N ILE A 88 -11.11 -5.66 -6.54
CA ILE A 88 -10.57 -6.49 -7.63
C ILE A 88 -9.30 -5.84 -8.20
N MET A 89 -9.32 -4.53 -8.40
CA MET A 89 -8.17 -3.76 -8.88
C MET A 89 -6.99 -3.85 -7.92
N PHE A 90 -7.23 -3.72 -6.61
CA PHE A 90 -6.21 -3.96 -5.59
C PHE A 90 -5.64 -5.38 -5.68
N TYR A 91 -6.49 -6.40 -5.67
CA TYR A 91 -6.03 -7.79 -5.70
C TYR A 91 -5.16 -8.09 -6.92
N ASN A 92 -5.65 -7.76 -8.12
CA ASN A 92 -4.94 -8.06 -9.36
C ASN A 92 -3.64 -7.25 -9.50
N SER A 93 -3.67 -5.95 -9.19
CA SER A 93 -2.47 -5.11 -9.31
C SER A 93 -1.33 -5.56 -8.39
N ILE A 94 -1.66 -6.00 -7.17
CA ILE A 94 -0.67 -6.57 -6.24
C ILE A 94 -0.12 -7.90 -6.79
N LEU A 95 -0.99 -8.80 -7.27
CA LEU A 95 -0.55 -10.09 -7.82
C LEU A 95 0.36 -9.94 -9.04
N SER A 96 0.06 -8.98 -9.94
CA SER A 96 0.85 -8.74 -11.14
C SER A 96 2.26 -8.23 -10.87
N ASN A 97 2.51 -7.71 -9.67
CA ASN A 97 3.80 -7.14 -9.26
C ASN A 97 4.49 -7.98 -8.16
N ILE A 98 4.08 -9.24 -7.98
CA ILE A 98 4.82 -10.17 -7.11
C ILE A 98 6.16 -10.48 -7.78
N GLY A 99 7.25 -10.19 -7.05
CA GLY A 99 8.63 -10.51 -7.42
C GLY A 99 9.08 -11.86 -6.88
#